data_AF-A0A927LKT1-F1
#
_entry.id   AF-A0A927LKT1-F1
#
_cell.length_a   1.000
_cell.length_b   1.000
_cell.length_c   1.000
_cell.angle_alpha   90.00
_cell.angle_beta   90.00
_cell.angle_gamma   90.00
#
_symmetry.space_group_name_H-M   'P 1'
#
loop_
_entity.id
_entity.type
_entity.pdbx_description
1 polymer ?
#
loop_
_entity_poly.entity_id
_entity_poly.type
_entity_poly.pdbx_seq_one_letter_code
_entity_poly.pdbx_strand_id
1 'polypeptide(L)'
;MKNKIVFSMLFLGALLTGCSNDSVTEAPNYSDVTWYASTPLKTTENAVIGVGKAISIFDLSQGALSHEWKISEGSNFLKTGFKNGDGTGIPPDLTAFIDADKGLMTTDKTVYILYPTVGTYTITLKNTFKDKVIYKGDPEVESVLVDGVWVFEQTFTVTVI
;
A
#
# COMPACT_ATOMS: atom_id res chain seq x y z
N MET A 1 35.66 56.11 1.76
CA MET A 1 35.50 54.66 1.49
C MET A 1 35.46 53.83 2.80
N LYS A 2 34.67 54.23 3.81
CA LYS A 2 34.62 53.54 5.12
C LYS A 2 33.30 52.81 5.42
N ASN A 3 32.25 53.03 4.61
CA ASN A 3 30.92 52.45 4.84
C ASN A 3 30.62 51.23 3.93
N LYS A 4 31.53 50.87 3.01
CA LYS A 4 31.36 49.70 2.12
C LYS A 4 31.70 48.37 2.81
N ILE A 5 32.46 48.41 3.91
CA ILE A 5 32.89 47.20 4.64
C ILE A 5 31.76 46.66 5.53
N VAL A 6 30.93 47.55 6.10
CA VAL A 6 29.82 47.15 6.99
C VAL A 6 28.72 46.40 6.21
N PHE A 7 28.43 46.82 4.97
CA PHE A 7 27.45 46.14 4.11
C PHE A 7 27.93 44.75 3.64
N SER A 8 29.24 44.55 3.52
CA SER A 8 29.83 43.26 3.11
C SER A 8 29.80 42.21 4.22
N MET A 9 29.70 42.62 5.49
CA MET A 9 29.71 41.72 6.64
C MET A 9 28.29 41.22 6.99
N LEU A 10 27.25 41.99 6.65
CA LEU A 10 25.85 41.61 6.87
C LEU A 10 25.35 40.55 5.87
N PHE A 11 25.92 40.51 4.66
CA PHE A 11 25.55 39.52 3.63
C PHE A 11 26.14 38.12 3.91
N LEU A 12 27.17 38.03 4.77
CA LEU A 12 27.84 36.77 5.09
C LEU A 12 27.11 35.95 6.18
N GLY A 13 26.24 36.59 6.97
CA GLY A 13 25.43 35.91 8.00
C GLY A 13 24.20 35.17 7.46
N ALA A 14 23.71 35.55 6.27
CA ALA A 14 22.51 34.96 5.67
C ALA A 14 22.75 33.63 4.95
N LEU A 15 24.01 33.20 4.79
CA LEU A 15 24.38 31.96 4.10
C LEU A 15 24.51 30.75 5.04
N LEU A 16 24.35 30.93 6.35
CA LEU A 16 24.53 29.87 7.35
C LEU A 16 23.22 29.28 7.90
N THR A 17 22.06 29.82 7.52
CA THR A 17 20.76 29.21 7.80
C THR A 17 20.31 28.35 6.60
N GLY A 18 21.15 27.41 6.20
CA GLY A 18 20.69 26.32 5.34
C GLY A 18 19.73 25.46 6.15
N CYS A 19 18.53 25.18 5.62
CA CYS A 19 17.71 24.10 6.17
C CYS A 19 18.59 22.85 6.25
N SER A 20 18.77 22.30 7.45
CA SER A 20 19.22 20.93 7.53
C SER A 20 18.16 20.12 6.79
N ASN A 21 18.60 19.43 5.74
CA ASN A 21 17.83 18.32 5.22
C ASN A 21 17.90 17.27 6.32
N ASP A 22 17.06 17.42 7.36
CA ASP A 22 16.70 16.32 8.24
C ASP A 22 15.94 15.35 7.34
N SER A 23 16.69 14.62 6.53
CA SER A 23 16.19 13.50 5.80
C SER A 23 15.69 12.56 6.87
N VAL A 24 14.37 12.40 6.95
CA VAL A 24 13.70 11.39 7.76
C VAL A 24 14.25 10.04 7.29
N THR A 25 15.36 9.64 7.89
CA THR A 25 16.18 8.48 7.48
C THR A 25 15.95 7.30 8.41
N GLU A 26 15.34 7.54 9.56
CA GLU A 26 14.94 6.49 10.46
C GLU A 26 13.53 6.02 10.09
N ALA A 27 13.40 4.72 9.84
CA ALA A 27 12.11 4.07 9.79
C ALA A 27 11.34 4.45 11.05
N PRO A 28 10.03 4.74 10.95
CA PRO A 28 9.24 5.12 12.11
C PRO A 28 9.42 4.08 13.22
N ASN A 29 9.76 4.56 14.43
CA ASN A 29 9.96 3.69 15.59
C ASN A 29 8.63 3.18 16.19
N TYR A 30 7.50 3.47 15.54
CA TYR A 30 6.17 3.00 15.91
C TYR A 30 5.66 1.96 14.91
N SER A 31 4.77 1.10 15.41
CA SER A 31 4.08 0.09 14.60
C SER A 31 2.64 0.55 14.34
N ASP A 32 2.21 0.56 13.09
CA ASP A 32 0.83 0.87 12.70
C ASP A 32 0.43 0.10 11.45
N VAL A 33 -0.86 -0.17 11.29
CA VAL A 33 -1.40 -0.96 10.19
C VAL A 33 -2.51 -0.22 9.45
N THR A 34 -2.33 -0.04 8.14
CA THR A 34 -3.36 0.53 7.28
C THR A 34 -3.09 0.17 5.82
N TRP A 35 -4.13 0.24 5.00
CA TRP A 35 -4.06 0.00 3.56
C TRP A 35 -4.90 1.01 2.82
N TYR A 36 -4.59 1.17 1.54
CA TYR A 36 -5.43 1.91 0.59
C TYR A 36 -5.71 1.03 -0.61
N ALA A 37 -6.92 1.11 -1.15
CA ALA A 37 -7.30 0.38 -2.35
C ALA A 37 -8.14 1.26 -3.28
N SER A 38 -7.97 1.09 -4.60
CA SER A 38 -8.74 1.82 -5.62
C SER A 38 -10.24 1.54 -5.55
N THR A 39 -10.61 0.34 -5.09
CA THR A 39 -11.95 0.00 -4.65
C THR A 39 -11.88 -0.23 -3.13
N PRO A 40 -12.71 0.44 -2.31
CA PRO A 40 -12.63 0.30 -0.86
C PRO A 40 -12.70 -1.16 -0.41
N LEU A 41 -11.67 -1.61 0.31
CA LEU A 41 -11.63 -2.91 0.97
C LEU A 41 -11.95 -2.70 2.44
N LYS A 42 -13.14 -3.12 2.84
CA LYS A 42 -13.64 -3.03 4.21
C LYS A 42 -13.54 -4.38 4.90
N THR A 43 -13.44 -4.38 6.22
CA THR A 43 -13.29 -5.59 7.04
C THR A 43 -14.58 -6.42 7.11
N THR A 44 -15.75 -5.82 6.89
CA THR A 44 -17.08 -6.45 7.00
C THR A 44 -17.92 -6.43 5.73
N GLU A 45 -17.53 -5.67 4.72
CA GLU A 45 -18.30 -5.53 3.48
C GLU A 45 -17.50 -6.04 2.28
N ASN A 46 -18.20 -6.69 1.36
CA ASN A 46 -17.59 -7.11 0.10
C ASN A 46 -17.36 -5.90 -0.80
N ALA A 47 -16.17 -5.81 -1.38
CA ALA A 47 -15.94 -4.92 -2.50
C ALA A 47 -16.68 -5.46 -3.74
N VAL A 48 -17.39 -4.61 -4.47
CA VAL A 48 -18.09 -5.00 -5.70
C VAL A 48 -17.42 -4.34 -6.89
N ILE A 49 -16.98 -5.14 -7.85
CA ILE A 49 -16.34 -4.66 -9.09
C ILE A 49 -16.89 -5.39 -10.32
N GLY A 50 -16.71 -4.79 -11.49
CA GLY A 50 -17.05 -5.42 -12.76
C GLY A 50 -15.98 -6.42 -13.21
N VAL A 51 -16.40 -7.48 -13.90
CA VAL A 51 -15.50 -8.44 -14.54
C VAL A 51 -14.43 -7.76 -15.41
N GLY A 52 -13.21 -8.29 -15.37
CA GLY A 52 -12.06 -7.78 -16.13
C GLY A 52 -11.41 -6.51 -15.56
N LYS A 53 -11.93 -5.96 -14.45
CA LYS A 53 -11.30 -4.82 -13.77
C LYS A 53 -10.22 -5.28 -12.80
N ALA A 54 -9.21 -4.43 -12.59
CA ALA A 54 -8.21 -4.66 -11.56
C ALA A 54 -8.39 -3.72 -10.36
N ILE A 55 -8.08 -4.22 -9.16
CA ILE A 55 -7.98 -3.42 -7.94
C ILE A 55 -6.50 -3.16 -7.66
N SER A 56 -6.14 -1.88 -7.48
CA SER A 56 -4.81 -1.48 -7.00
C SER A 56 -4.85 -1.37 -5.48
N ILE A 57 -3.92 -2.00 -4.78
CA ILE A 57 -3.86 -2.01 -3.31
C ILE A 57 -2.46 -1.64 -2.86
N PHE A 58 -2.38 -0.84 -1.81
CA PHE A 58 -1.16 -0.38 -1.17
C PHE A 58 -1.20 -0.77 0.30
N ASP A 59 -0.20 -1.51 0.77
CA ASP A 59 0.07 -1.62 2.19
C ASP A 59 0.82 -0.37 2.66
N LEU A 60 0.17 0.40 3.53
CA LEU A 60 0.69 1.64 4.09
C LEU A 60 1.14 1.47 5.55
N SER A 61 1.22 0.23 6.03
CA SER A 61 1.66 -0.09 7.38
C SER A 61 3.07 0.40 7.67
N GLN A 62 3.28 0.86 8.90
CA GLN A 62 4.55 1.38 9.41
C GLN A 62 5.13 0.41 10.45
N GLY A 63 6.45 0.24 10.45
CA GLY A 63 7.13 -0.63 11.43
C GLY A 63 6.90 -2.14 11.25
N ALA A 64 6.40 -2.58 10.08
CA ALA A 64 6.20 -4.00 9.79
C ALA A 64 7.55 -4.73 9.61
N LEU A 65 7.73 -5.86 10.31
CA LEU A 65 8.88 -6.76 10.19
C LEU A 65 8.80 -7.64 8.94
N SER A 66 7.58 -8.03 8.56
CA SER A 66 7.29 -8.72 7.31
C SER A 66 5.94 -8.27 6.75
N HIS A 67 5.77 -8.47 5.44
CA HIS A 67 4.56 -8.13 4.70
C HIS A 67 4.30 -9.17 3.61
N GLU A 68 3.04 -9.54 3.45
CA GLU A 68 2.56 -10.41 2.38
C GLU A 68 1.13 -10.05 1.96
N TRP A 69 0.89 -10.08 0.65
CA TRP A 69 -0.44 -10.20 0.06
C TRP A 69 -0.65 -11.62 -0.45
N LYS A 70 -1.82 -12.18 -0.17
CA LYS A 70 -2.29 -13.44 -0.75
C LYS A 70 -3.63 -13.24 -1.46
N ILE A 71 -3.80 -13.86 -2.62
CA ILE A 71 -5.05 -13.80 -3.39
C ILE A 71 -5.63 -15.20 -3.60
N SER A 72 -6.94 -15.31 -3.77
CA SER A 72 -7.59 -16.59 -4.09
C SER A 72 -7.36 -17.00 -5.54
N GLU A 73 -7.47 -18.30 -5.81
CA GLU A 73 -7.43 -18.84 -7.18
C GLU A 73 -8.43 -18.13 -8.11
N GLY A 74 -8.08 -18.10 -9.41
CA GLY A 74 -8.86 -17.41 -10.44
C GLY A 74 -8.59 -15.90 -10.53
N SER A 75 -7.94 -15.29 -9.53
CA SER A 75 -7.42 -13.92 -9.63
C SER A 75 -5.92 -13.92 -9.96
N ASN A 76 -5.41 -12.81 -10.52
CA ASN A 76 -4.02 -12.73 -10.98
C ASN A 76 -3.37 -11.41 -10.55
N PHE A 77 -2.12 -11.45 -10.10
CA PHE A 77 -1.32 -10.25 -9.97
C PHE A 77 -0.95 -9.69 -11.35
N LEU A 78 -0.92 -8.36 -11.48
CA LEU A 78 -0.49 -7.66 -12.69
C LEU A 78 0.84 -6.94 -12.48
N LYS A 79 1.60 -6.82 -13.57
CA LYS A 79 2.72 -5.89 -13.73
C LYS A 79 2.20 -4.45 -13.85
N THR A 80 3.09 -3.48 -13.66
CA THR A 80 2.77 -2.05 -13.84
C THR A 80 2.56 -1.68 -15.31
N GLY A 81 2.05 -0.48 -15.57
CA GLY A 81 1.99 0.11 -16.92
C GLY A 81 0.66 -0.04 -17.66
N PHE A 82 -0.33 -0.70 -17.06
CA PHE A 82 -1.70 -0.76 -17.59
C PHE A 82 -2.54 0.45 -17.15
N LYS A 83 -3.70 0.62 -17.80
CA LYS A 83 -4.74 1.56 -17.38
C LYS A 83 -6.01 0.76 -17.10
N ASN A 84 -6.71 1.06 -16.00
CA ASN A 84 -7.97 0.41 -15.63
C ASN A 84 -9.18 0.85 -16.49
N GLY A 85 -8.96 1.73 -17.46
CA GLY A 85 -9.96 2.26 -18.36
C GLY A 85 -9.38 3.36 -19.24
N ASP A 86 -10.03 3.60 -20.37
CA ASP A 86 -9.73 4.65 -21.33
C ASP A 86 -10.81 5.75 -21.38
N GLY A 87 -11.80 5.68 -20.47
CA GLY A 87 -12.94 6.59 -20.43
C GLY A 87 -14.13 6.17 -21.30
N THR A 88 -14.03 5.05 -22.03
CA THR A 88 -15.13 4.55 -22.90
C THR A 88 -16.18 3.72 -22.17
N GLY A 89 -15.92 3.37 -20.90
CA GLY A 89 -16.77 2.49 -20.10
C GLY A 89 -16.56 1.00 -20.36
N ILE A 90 -15.72 0.63 -21.35
CA ILE A 90 -15.34 -0.75 -21.64
C ILE A 90 -14.01 -1.05 -20.91
N PRO A 91 -13.92 -2.11 -20.09
CA PRO A 91 -12.66 -2.51 -19.49
C PRO A 91 -11.66 -2.91 -20.57
N PRO A 92 -10.40 -2.43 -20.54
CA PRO A 92 -9.38 -2.91 -21.46
C PRO A 92 -9.01 -4.36 -21.12
N ASP A 93 -8.53 -5.09 -22.13
CA ASP A 93 -7.94 -6.40 -21.88
C ASP A 93 -6.61 -6.25 -21.13
N LEU A 94 -6.58 -6.77 -19.91
CA LEU A 94 -5.42 -6.70 -19.01
C LEU A 94 -4.59 -7.99 -19.00
N THR A 95 -4.93 -9.00 -19.82
CA THR A 95 -4.25 -10.31 -19.82
C THR A 95 -2.75 -10.21 -20.11
N ALA A 96 -2.33 -9.28 -20.97
CA ALA A 96 -0.92 -9.04 -21.29
C ALA A 96 -0.09 -8.54 -20.10
N PHE A 97 -0.74 -8.05 -19.04
CA PHE A 97 -0.09 -7.54 -17.85
C PHE A 97 -0.03 -8.59 -16.73
N ILE A 98 -0.59 -9.79 -16.90
CA ILE A 98 -0.53 -10.85 -15.89
C ILE A 98 0.93 -11.20 -15.58
N ASP A 99 1.25 -11.18 -14.30
CA ASP A 99 2.58 -11.54 -13.80
C ASP A 99 2.64 -13.05 -13.51
N ALA A 100 2.98 -13.82 -14.55
CA ALA A 100 3.00 -15.28 -14.50
C ALA A 100 3.94 -15.87 -13.43
N ASP A 101 4.92 -15.09 -12.97
CA ASP A 101 5.93 -15.55 -12.01
C ASP A 101 5.50 -15.39 -10.54
N LYS A 102 4.47 -14.57 -10.24
CA LYS A 102 4.05 -14.25 -8.86
C LYS A 102 3.15 -15.29 -8.19
N GLY A 103 2.50 -16.17 -8.94
CA GLY A 103 1.52 -17.11 -8.37
C GLY A 103 0.43 -16.38 -7.56
N LEU A 104 0.16 -16.86 -6.34
CA LEU A 104 -0.93 -16.36 -5.47
C LEU A 104 -0.46 -15.56 -4.25
N MET A 105 0.84 -15.34 -4.09
CA MET A 105 1.40 -14.62 -2.94
C MET A 105 2.53 -13.69 -3.38
N THR A 106 2.66 -12.53 -2.73
CA THR A 106 3.76 -11.59 -2.99
C THR A 106 4.10 -10.76 -1.75
N THR A 107 5.36 -10.33 -1.66
CA THR A 107 5.84 -9.41 -0.63
C THR A 107 5.92 -7.96 -1.12
N ASP A 108 5.39 -7.67 -2.32
CA ASP A 108 5.33 -6.32 -2.85
C ASP A 108 4.32 -5.47 -2.08
N LYS A 109 4.75 -4.30 -1.58
CA LYS A 109 3.87 -3.37 -0.85
C LYS A 109 2.67 -2.89 -1.68
N THR A 110 2.86 -2.77 -2.99
CA THR A 110 1.81 -2.36 -3.92
C THR A 110 1.50 -3.50 -4.87
N VAL A 111 0.22 -3.88 -4.95
CA VAL A 111 -0.26 -4.94 -5.83
C VAL A 111 -1.40 -4.46 -6.72
N TYR A 112 -1.52 -5.12 -7.85
CA TYR A 112 -2.60 -4.91 -8.82
C TYR A 112 -3.21 -6.27 -9.09
N ILE A 113 -4.51 -6.44 -8.84
CA ILE A 113 -5.15 -7.76 -8.88
C ILE A 113 -6.27 -7.73 -9.92
N LEU A 114 -6.15 -8.56 -10.95
CA LEU A 114 -7.13 -8.78 -12.01
C LEU A 114 -8.12 -9.88 -11.63
N TYR A 115 -9.39 -9.64 -11.95
CA TYR A 115 -10.49 -10.58 -11.77
C TYR A 115 -11.15 -10.90 -13.13
N PRO A 116 -10.74 -12.00 -13.80
CA PRO A 116 -11.14 -12.29 -15.18
C PRO A 116 -12.56 -12.86 -15.30
N THR A 117 -13.13 -13.42 -14.23
CA THR A 117 -14.42 -14.12 -14.25
C THR A 117 -15.34 -13.66 -13.12
N VAL A 118 -16.65 -13.77 -13.32
CA VAL A 118 -17.64 -13.54 -12.26
C VAL A 118 -17.44 -14.51 -11.09
N GLY A 119 -17.66 -14.06 -9.86
CA GLY A 119 -17.48 -14.89 -8.68
C GLY A 119 -17.12 -14.13 -7.41
N THR A 120 -16.77 -14.88 -6.37
CA THR A 120 -16.31 -14.36 -5.08
C THR A 120 -14.85 -14.73 -4.88
N TYR A 121 -14.03 -13.73 -4.60
CA TYR A 121 -12.59 -13.85 -4.42
C TYR A 121 -12.17 -13.31 -3.06
N THR A 122 -10.99 -13.69 -2.60
CA THR A 122 -10.41 -13.17 -1.37
C THR A 122 -9.02 -12.57 -1.58
N ILE A 123 -8.72 -11.56 -0.78
CA ILE A 123 -7.39 -10.95 -0.67
C ILE A 123 -7.03 -10.92 0.81
N THR A 124 -5.87 -11.42 1.19
CA THR A 124 -5.38 -11.40 2.57
C THR A 124 -4.16 -10.50 2.69
N LEU A 125 -4.22 -9.52 3.59
CA LEU A 125 -3.06 -8.78 4.09
C LEU A 125 -2.52 -9.50 5.31
N LYS A 126 -1.23 -9.86 5.29
CA LYS A 126 -0.53 -10.40 6.45
C LYS A 126 0.73 -9.61 6.74
N ASN A 127 0.75 -8.96 7.90
CA ASN A 127 1.90 -8.21 8.38
C ASN A 127 2.34 -8.72 9.75
N THR A 128 3.63 -8.61 10.05
CA THR A 128 4.17 -8.90 11.39
C THR A 128 4.81 -7.66 11.98
N PHE A 129 4.77 -7.50 13.31
CA PHE A 129 5.21 -6.30 14.03
C PHE A 129 5.91 -6.65 15.34
N LYS A 130 6.78 -5.74 15.80
CA LYS A 130 7.41 -5.82 17.12
C LYS A 130 6.44 -5.47 18.26
N ASP A 131 5.49 -4.59 18.01
CA ASP A 131 4.46 -4.14 18.96
C ASP A 131 3.07 -4.58 18.51
N LYS A 132 2.12 -4.62 19.45
CA LYS A 132 0.70 -4.84 19.11
C LYS A 132 0.21 -3.70 18.22
N VAL A 133 -0.42 -4.04 17.10
CA VAL A 133 -1.11 -3.10 16.23
C VAL A 133 -2.61 -3.36 16.25
N ILE A 134 -3.40 -2.29 16.07
CA ILE A 134 -4.85 -2.36 16.01
C ILE A 134 -5.30 -1.49 14.84
N TYR A 135 -5.91 -2.11 13.82
CA TYR A 135 -6.60 -1.38 12.78
C TYR A 135 -7.88 -0.76 13.36
N LYS A 136 -7.96 0.57 13.34
CA LYS A 136 -9.07 1.37 13.90
C LYS A 136 -10.25 1.57 12.96
N GLY A 137 -10.52 0.60 12.09
CA GLY A 137 -11.75 0.57 11.29
C GLY A 137 -12.97 0.07 12.07
N ASP A 138 -14.05 -0.20 11.35
CA ASP A 138 -15.28 -0.74 11.92
C ASP A 138 -15.62 -2.09 11.26
N PRO A 139 -15.44 -3.22 11.96
CA PRO A 139 -14.92 -3.36 13.32
C PRO A 139 -13.40 -3.15 13.39
N GLU A 140 -12.92 -2.90 14.61
CA GLU A 140 -11.49 -2.93 14.89
C GLU A 140 -10.93 -4.35 14.66
N VAL A 141 -9.70 -4.42 14.15
CA VAL A 141 -8.99 -5.69 13.93
C VAL A 141 -7.64 -5.60 14.62
N GLU A 142 -7.39 -6.51 15.56
CA GLU A 142 -6.17 -6.52 16.36
C GLU A 142 -5.18 -7.58 15.87
N SER A 143 -3.88 -7.28 15.96
CA SER A 143 -2.85 -8.31 15.81
C SER A 143 -2.85 -9.29 16.99
N VAL A 144 -2.46 -10.53 16.73
CA VAL A 144 -2.33 -11.62 17.71
C VAL A 144 -0.85 -11.94 17.92
N LEU A 145 -0.42 -12.13 19.17
CA LEU A 145 0.95 -12.54 19.47
C LEU A 145 1.14 -14.04 19.16
N VAL A 146 2.04 -14.35 18.22
CA VAL A 146 2.38 -15.72 17.81
C VAL A 146 3.91 -15.84 17.78
N ASP A 147 4.45 -16.83 18.50
CA ASP A 147 5.89 -17.11 18.55
C ASP A 147 6.79 -15.88 18.84
N GLY A 148 6.30 -14.96 19.68
CA GLY A 148 7.03 -13.76 20.09
C GLY A 148 6.93 -12.58 19.12
N VAL A 149 6.12 -12.67 18.07
CA VAL A 149 5.88 -11.59 17.09
C VAL A 149 4.38 -11.29 16.97
N TRP A 150 4.00 -10.03 16.84
CA TRP A 150 2.60 -9.64 16.64
C TRP A 150 2.21 -9.82 15.18
N VAL A 151 1.22 -10.67 14.91
CA VAL A 151 0.73 -10.99 13.57
C VAL A 151 -0.61 -10.32 13.34
N PHE A 152 -0.66 -9.41 12.38
CA PHE A 152 -1.91 -8.86 11.85
C PHE A 152 -2.28 -9.63 10.58
N GLU A 153 -3.50 -10.13 10.50
CA GLU A 153 -4.03 -10.81 9.32
C GLU A 153 -5.47 -10.37 9.07
N GLN A 154 -5.72 -9.82 7.89
CA GLN A 154 -7.07 -9.40 7.47
C GLN A 154 -7.36 -9.94 6.08
N THR A 155 -8.51 -10.62 5.93
CA THR A 155 -9.00 -11.10 4.64
C THR A 155 -10.18 -10.26 4.17
N PHE A 156 -10.10 -9.74 2.95
CA PHE A 156 -11.13 -8.97 2.27
C PHE A 156 -11.82 -9.85 1.24
N THR A 157 -13.12 -9.62 1.05
CA THR A 157 -13.92 -10.32 0.05
C THR A 157 -14.23 -9.40 -1.13
N VAL A 158 -14.07 -9.91 -2.35
CA VAL A 158 -14.39 -9.22 -3.59
C VAL A 158 -15.46 -10.00 -4.34
N THR A 159 -16.60 -9.37 -4.59
CA THR A 159 -17.66 -9.89 -5.47
C THR A 159 -17.50 -9.26 -6.86
N VAL A 160 -17.37 -10.12 -7.87
CA VAL A 160 -17.19 -9.73 -9.27
C VAL A 160 -18.48 -10.01 -10.02
N ILE A 161 -19.05 -8.96 -10.62
CA ILE A 161 -20.33 -8.96 -11.34
C ILE A 161 -20.19 -8.57 -12.82
#